data_AF-A0A962GA07-F1
#
_entry.id   AF-A0A962GA07-F1
#
_cell.length_a   1.000
_cell.length_b   1.000
_cell.length_c   1.000
_cell.angle_alpha   90.00
_cell.angle_beta   90.00
_cell.angle_gamma   90.00
#
_symmetry.space_group_name_H-M   'P 1'
#
loop_
_entity.id
_entity.type
_entity.pdbx_description
1 polymer ?
#
loop_
_entity_poly.entity_id
_entity_poly.type
_entity_poly.pdbx_seq_one_letter_code
_entity_poly.pdbx_strand_id
1 'polypeptide(L)'
;AVALGNPGQAMQAIRDDSLGLRNECRKDLRSLRDRHGNALAVAEAWSADRPEERLWHAAAIVHDEALSLARGGKSALGLTGTEEIPKLAAWFASANRSRELLATQLRSELVLLDLLHAWQMPRRT
;
A
#
# COMPACT_ATOMS: atom_id res chain seq x y z
N ALA A 1 27.58 -0.29 7.95
CA ALA A 1 26.88 0.30 6.79
C ALA A 1 25.78 -0.68 6.37
N VAL A 2 24.51 -0.34 6.61
CA VAL A 2 23.36 -1.12 6.15
C VAL A 2 22.57 -0.21 5.25
N ALA A 3 22.71 -0.43 3.94
CA ALA A 3 21.90 0.23 2.93
C ALA A 3 20.51 -0.42 2.95
N LEU A 4 19.59 0.22 3.68
CA LEU A 4 18.17 -0.05 3.56
C LEU A 4 17.73 0.34 2.15
N GLY A 5 17.54 -0.66 1.30
CA GLY A 5 16.60 -0.66 0.16
C GLY A 5 16.63 0.57 -0.74
N ASN A 6 17.59 0.60 -1.66
CA ASN A 6 17.54 1.32 -2.94
C ASN A 6 17.25 2.84 -2.92
N PRO A 7 18.23 3.66 -2.51
CA PRO A 7 18.25 5.09 -2.87
C PRO A 7 18.32 5.33 -4.40
N GLY A 8 18.74 4.33 -5.19
CA GLY A 8 18.86 4.42 -6.65
C GLY A 8 17.53 4.36 -7.43
N GLN A 9 16.51 3.67 -6.91
CA GLN A 9 15.21 3.59 -7.59
C GLN A 9 14.32 4.82 -7.36
N ALA A 10 14.58 5.57 -6.28
CA ALA A 10 13.88 6.83 -5.97
C ALA A 10 14.18 7.96 -6.96
N MET A 11 15.27 7.88 -7.75
CA MET A 11 15.64 8.93 -8.72
C MET A 11 15.11 8.69 -10.14
N GLN A 12 14.55 7.51 -10.45
CA GLN A 12 14.13 7.14 -11.81
C GLN A 12 12.61 7.04 -12.02
N ALA A 13 11.80 7.40 -11.02
CA ALA A 13 10.37 7.61 -11.23
C ALA A 13 10.18 8.87 -12.08
N ILE A 14 9.91 8.67 -13.37
CA ILE A 14 9.42 9.69 -14.28
C ILE A 14 8.25 10.39 -13.58
N ARG A 15 8.43 11.69 -13.31
CA ARG A 15 7.67 12.44 -12.30
C ARG A 15 6.15 12.49 -12.53
N ASP A 16 5.68 12.27 -13.77
CA ASP A 16 4.24 12.36 -14.08
C ASP A 16 3.50 11.02 -13.98
N ASP A 17 4.02 9.93 -14.53
CA ASP A 17 3.34 8.62 -14.49
C ASP A 17 3.31 8.02 -13.07
N SER A 18 4.38 8.22 -12.30
CA SER A 18 4.46 7.77 -10.91
C SER A 18 3.50 8.51 -9.95
N LEU A 19 3.19 9.79 -10.23
CA LEU A 19 2.20 10.54 -9.47
C LEU A 19 0.77 10.08 -9.79
N GLY A 20 0.49 9.77 -11.06
CA GLY A 20 -0.76 9.15 -11.50
C GLY A 20 -1.00 7.83 -10.79
N LEU A 21 -0.03 6.93 -10.87
CA LEU A 21 -0.08 5.60 -10.25
C LEU A 21 -0.26 5.67 -8.73
N ARG A 22 0.49 6.57 -8.06
CA ARG A 22 0.33 6.80 -6.61
C ARG A 22 -1.08 7.29 -6.27
N ASN A 23 -1.67 8.16 -7.09
CA ASN A 23 -3.03 8.66 -6.87
C ASN A 23 -4.08 7.56 -7.04
N GLU A 24 -3.91 6.68 -8.02
CA GLU A 24 -4.78 5.50 -8.20
C GLU A 24 -4.69 4.56 -6.99
N CYS A 25 -3.48 4.19 -6.57
CA CYS A 25 -3.27 3.32 -5.41
C CYS A 25 -3.95 3.91 -4.16
N ARG A 26 -3.86 5.24 -3.97
CA ARG A 26 -4.54 5.92 -2.85
C ARG A 26 -6.06 5.85 -2.95
N LYS A 27 -6.64 6.00 -4.14
CA LYS A 27 -8.09 5.88 -4.37
C LYS A 27 -8.57 4.47 -4.07
N ASP A 28 -7.83 3.46 -4.53
CA ASP A 28 -8.14 2.05 -4.27
C ASP A 28 -8.07 1.72 -2.78
N LEU A 29 -6.99 2.11 -2.09
CA LEU A 29 -6.89 1.90 -0.64
C LEU A 29 -8.04 2.60 0.10
N ARG A 30 -8.40 3.83 -0.28
CA ARG A 30 -9.54 4.52 0.32
C ARG A 30 -10.86 3.77 0.07
N SER A 31 -11.13 3.36 -1.16
CA SER A 31 -12.38 2.67 -1.52
C SER A 31 -12.52 1.33 -0.81
N LEU A 32 -11.42 0.56 -0.72
CA LEU A 32 -11.37 -0.71 -0.01
C LEU A 32 -11.63 -0.54 1.49
N ARG A 33 -11.01 0.47 2.11
CA ARG A 33 -11.21 0.77 3.53
C ARG A 33 -12.64 1.20 3.83
N ASP A 34 -13.22 2.02 2.96
CA ASP A 34 -14.63 2.46 3.10
C ASP A 34 -15.60 1.29 2.88
N ARG A 35 -15.13 0.10 2.47
CA ARG A 35 -15.91 -1.08 2.07
C ARG A 35 -16.80 -0.86 0.84
N HIS A 36 -16.48 0.17 0.05
CA HIS A 36 -17.12 0.42 -1.25
C HIS A 36 -16.35 -0.23 -2.41
N GLY A 37 -15.10 -0.65 -2.18
CA GLY A 37 -14.25 -1.30 -3.18
C GLY A 37 -14.28 -2.84 -3.11
N ASN A 38 -14.04 -3.49 -4.24
CA ASN A 38 -13.88 -4.94 -4.35
C ASN A 38 -12.39 -5.30 -4.34
N ALA A 39 -11.91 -5.98 -3.29
CA ALA A 39 -10.50 -6.38 -3.15
C ALA A 39 -10.02 -7.28 -4.29
N LEU A 40 -10.89 -8.14 -4.83
CA LEU A 40 -10.56 -9.00 -5.97
C LEU A 40 -10.33 -8.17 -7.23
N ALA A 41 -11.25 -7.25 -7.55
CA ALA A 41 -11.12 -6.39 -8.72
C ALA A 41 -9.85 -5.50 -8.65
N VAL A 42 -9.53 -4.97 -7.47
CA VAL A 42 -8.29 -4.19 -7.27
C VAL A 42 -7.05 -5.08 -7.41
N ALA A 43 -7.07 -6.30 -6.86
CA ALA A 43 -5.96 -7.24 -6.98
C ALA A 43 -5.72 -7.66 -8.44
N GLU A 44 -6.78 -7.95 -9.20
CA GLU A 44 -6.71 -8.26 -10.62
C GLU A 44 -6.10 -7.08 -11.40
N ALA A 45 -6.62 -5.86 -11.20
CA ALA A 45 -6.12 -4.66 -11.86
C ALA A 45 -4.65 -4.38 -11.54
N TRP A 46 -4.26 -4.48 -10.26
CA TRP A 46 -2.88 -4.27 -9.85
C TRP A 46 -1.94 -5.38 -10.36
N SER A 47 -2.43 -6.63 -10.43
CA SER A 47 -1.65 -7.75 -10.96
C SER A 47 -1.39 -7.64 -12.46
N ALA A 48 -2.32 -7.02 -13.20
CA ALA A 48 -2.23 -6.81 -14.63
C ALA A 48 -1.38 -5.57 -15.01
N ASP A 49 -1.23 -4.61 -14.10
CA ASP A 49 -0.48 -3.37 -14.34
C ASP A 49 0.51 -3.08 -13.20
N ARG A 50 1.78 -3.44 -13.42
CA ARG A 50 2.93 -3.07 -12.59
C ARG A 50 2.73 -3.38 -11.10
N PRO A 51 2.53 -4.66 -10.73
CA PRO A 51 2.18 -5.07 -9.37
C PRO A 51 3.24 -4.65 -8.33
N GLU A 52 4.52 -4.72 -8.67
CA GLU A 52 5.61 -4.32 -7.77
C GLU A 52 5.62 -2.81 -7.49
N GLU A 53 5.41 -1.99 -8.52
CA GLU A 53 5.41 -0.52 -8.42
C GLU A 53 4.18 -0.04 -7.65
N ARG A 54 2.99 -0.61 -7.93
CA ARG A 54 1.76 -0.34 -7.17
C ARG A 54 1.91 -0.71 -5.71
N LEU A 55 2.50 -1.85 -5.40
CA LEU A 55 2.74 -2.28 -4.03
C LEU A 55 3.74 -1.37 -3.31
N TRP A 56 4.78 -0.90 -4.00
CA TRP A 56 5.70 0.10 -3.47
C TRP A 56 5.00 1.42 -3.14
N HIS A 57 4.17 1.93 -4.06
CA HIS A 57 3.38 3.14 -3.82
C HIS A 57 2.39 2.97 -2.67
N ALA A 58 1.69 1.84 -2.59
CA ALA A 58 0.75 1.56 -1.52
C ALA A 58 1.44 1.54 -0.14
N ALA A 59 2.62 0.92 -0.05
CA ALA A 59 3.44 0.92 1.16
C ALA A 59 3.90 2.35 1.53
N ALA A 60 4.37 3.14 0.56
CA ALA A 60 4.77 4.53 0.79
C ALA A 60 3.60 5.39 1.29
N ILE A 61 2.41 5.24 0.70
CA ILE A 61 1.19 5.96 1.11
C ILE A 61 0.86 5.64 2.57
N VAL A 62 0.87 4.37 2.97
CA VAL A 62 0.54 3.94 4.34
C VAL A 62 1.58 4.44 5.35
N HIS A 63 2.87 4.45 4.98
CA HIS A 63 3.92 5.04 5.79
C HIS A 63 3.73 6.55 5.98
N ASP A 64 3.48 7.29 4.89
CA ASP A 64 3.25 8.74 4.93
C ASP A 64 2.02 9.08 5.78
N GLU A 65 0.98 8.25 5.69
CA GLU A 65 -0.24 8.37 6.47
C GLU A 65 0.04 8.21 7.98
N ALA A 66 0.81 7.19 8.37
CA ALA A 66 1.21 6.99 9.78
C ALA A 66 2.01 8.18 10.32
N LEU A 67 2.93 8.73 9.51
CA LEU A 67 3.69 9.94 9.87
C LEU A 67 2.80 11.18 9.99
N SER A 68 1.81 11.34 9.10
CA SER A 68 0.84 12.44 9.15
C SER A 68 0.04 12.37 10.46
N LEU A 69 -0.51 11.21 10.78
CA LEU A 69 -1.29 10.99 12.00
C LEU A 69 -0.45 11.25 13.26
N ALA A 70 0.80 10.76 13.31
CA ALA A 70 1.71 10.98 14.43
C ALA A 70 2.01 12.48 14.69
N ARG A 71 1.92 13.31 13.64
CA ARG A 71 2.12 14.77 13.71
C ARG A 71 0.81 15.55 13.93
N GLY A 72 -0.33 14.88 14.09
CA GLY A 72 -1.64 15.53 14.18
C GLY A 72 -2.11 16.13 12.86
N GLY A 73 -1.60 15.63 11.73
CA GLY A 73 -1.93 16.07 10.39
C GLY A 73 -3.28 15.53 9.89
N LYS A 74 -3.67 15.96 8.69
CA LYS A 74 -4.87 15.45 8.01
C LYS A 74 -4.61 14.08 7.42
N SER A 75 -5.60 13.20 7.53
CA SER A 75 -5.56 11.89 6.92
C SER A 75 -5.92 11.93 5.44
N ALA A 76 -5.03 11.41 4.58
CA ALA A 76 -5.27 11.25 3.16
C ALA A 76 -5.98 9.93 2.82
N LEU A 77 -6.05 9.01 3.77
CA LEU A 77 -6.89 7.81 3.67
C LEU A 77 -8.25 8.01 4.35
N GLY A 78 -8.38 8.95 5.29
CA GLY A 78 -9.58 9.31 6.07
C GLY A 78 -9.64 8.69 7.48
N LEU A 79 -8.49 8.28 8.02
CA LEU A 79 -8.28 7.67 9.32
C LEU A 79 -8.43 8.72 10.43
N THR A 80 -8.90 8.28 11.60
CA THR A 80 -9.46 9.16 12.63
C THR A 80 -8.48 9.61 13.71
N GLY A 81 -7.34 8.93 13.86
CA GLY A 81 -6.38 9.30 14.89
C GLY A 81 -5.18 8.36 15.00
N THR A 82 -4.34 8.64 15.99
CA THR A 82 -3.07 7.94 16.23
C THR A 82 -3.26 6.47 16.65
N GLU A 83 -4.45 6.09 17.10
CA GLU A 83 -4.86 4.72 17.40
C GLU A 83 -4.77 3.78 16.18
N GLU A 84 -4.80 4.33 14.96
CA GLU A 84 -4.70 3.56 13.72
C GLU A 84 -3.24 3.24 13.34
N ILE A 85 -2.25 3.94 13.92
CA ILE A 85 -0.82 3.79 13.57
C ILE A 85 -0.33 2.33 13.71
N PRO A 86 -0.65 1.57 14.78
CA PRO A 86 -0.24 0.17 14.87
C PRO A 86 -0.77 -0.70 13.73
N LYS A 87 -1.99 -0.44 13.25
CA LYS A 87 -2.59 -1.16 12.12
C LYS A 87 -1.86 -0.82 10.82
N LEU A 88 -1.54 0.47 10.62
CA LEU A 88 -0.75 0.92 9.47
C LEU A 88 0.64 0.29 9.46
N ALA A 89 1.31 0.22 10.62
CA ALA A 89 2.61 -0.43 10.75
C ALA A 89 2.54 -1.93 10.44
N ALA A 90 1.52 -2.63 10.94
CA ALA A 90 1.31 -4.05 10.66
C ALA A 90 1.04 -4.30 9.16
N TRP A 91 0.20 -3.47 8.54
CA TRP A 91 -0.08 -3.58 7.11
C TRP A 91 1.15 -3.26 6.26
N PHE A 92 1.92 -2.21 6.60
CA PHE A 92 3.18 -1.88 5.93
C PHE A 92 4.19 -3.03 5.99
N ALA A 93 4.32 -3.69 7.15
CA ALA A 93 5.15 -4.89 7.27
C ALA A 93 4.65 -6.03 6.37
N SER A 94 3.33 -6.23 6.27
CA SER A 94 2.75 -7.21 5.36
C SER A 94 3.01 -6.87 3.88
N ALA A 95 2.87 -5.60 3.49
CA ALA A 95 3.14 -5.14 2.15
C ALA A 95 4.60 -5.39 1.74
N ASN A 96 5.55 -5.17 2.65
CA ASN A 96 6.96 -5.47 2.38
C ASN A 96 7.21 -6.98 2.21
N ARG A 97 6.59 -7.84 3.01
CA ARG A 97 6.65 -9.30 2.79
C ARG A 97 6.03 -9.71 1.45
N SER A 98 4.90 -9.10 1.07
CA SER A 98 4.27 -9.35 -0.22
C SER A 98 5.18 -8.97 -1.39
N ARG A 99 6.03 -7.94 -1.28
CA ARG A 99 7.03 -7.61 -2.31
C ARG A 99 8.04 -8.73 -2.52
N GLU A 100 8.49 -9.37 -1.44
CA GLU A 100 9.38 -10.52 -1.51
C GLU A 100 8.70 -11.71 -2.19
N LEU A 101 7.40 -11.92 -1.95
CA LEU A 101 6.61 -12.97 -2.60
C LEU A 101 6.37 -12.70 -4.09
N LEU A 102 6.17 -11.43 -4.50
CA LEU A 102 6.02 -11.05 -5.91
C LEU A 102 7.29 -11.32 -6.72
N ALA A 103 8.47 -11.32 -6.09
CA ALA A 103 9.73 -11.67 -6.73
C ALA A 103 9.90 -13.20 -6.98
N THR A 104 8.89 -14.01 -6.64
CA THR A 104 8.89 -15.48 -6.82
C THR A 104 7.90 -15.91 -7.92
N GLN A 105 7.77 -17.22 -8.16
CA GLN A 105 6.82 -17.78 -9.13
C GLN A 105 5.35 -17.82 -8.62
N LEU A 106 5.04 -17.18 -7.49
CA LEU A 106 3.66 -17.09 -6.99
C LEU A 106 2.80 -16.25 -7.95
N ARG A 107 1.50 -16.57 -8.02
CA ARG A 107 0.53 -15.74 -8.74
C ARG A 107 0.38 -14.39 -8.03
N SER A 108 0.84 -13.33 -8.68
CA SER A 108 0.82 -11.95 -8.15
C SER A 108 -0.56 -11.52 -7.66
N GLU A 109 -1.60 -11.87 -8.39
CA GLU A 109 -3.00 -11.63 -8.03
C GLU A 109 -3.35 -12.17 -6.64
N LEU A 110 -2.95 -13.40 -6.31
CA LEU A 110 -3.26 -14.02 -5.02
C LEU A 110 -2.50 -13.34 -3.87
N VAL A 111 -1.23 -12.98 -4.11
CA VAL A 111 -0.40 -12.25 -3.13
C VAL A 111 -1.03 -10.89 -2.83
N LEU A 112 -1.48 -10.19 -3.87
CA LEU A 112 -2.13 -8.88 -3.74
C LEU A 112 -3.51 -9.01 -3.10
N LEU A 113 -4.29 -10.03 -3.47
CA LEU A 113 -5.62 -10.26 -2.92
C LEU A 113 -5.59 -10.47 -1.41
N ASP A 114 -4.66 -11.28 -0.90
CA ASP A 114 -4.47 -11.52 0.52
C ASP A 114 -4.13 -10.22 1.27
N LEU A 115 -3.17 -9.45 0.75
CA LEU A 115 -2.76 -8.17 1.32
C LEU A 115 -3.90 -7.14 1.33
N LEU A 116 -4.67 -7.04 0.25
CA LEU A 116 -5.76 -6.08 0.11
C LEU A 116 -6.97 -6.47 0.97
N HIS A 117 -7.20 -7.76 1.22
CA HIS A 117 -8.18 -8.20 2.23
C HIS A 117 -7.75 -7.80 3.64
N ALA A 118 -6.46 -7.92 3.97
CA ALA A 118 -5.93 -7.47 5.26
C ALA A 118 -6.10 -5.96 5.46
N TRP A 119 -6.14 -5.17 4.36
CA TRP A 119 -6.46 -3.74 4.41
C TRP A 119 -7.94 -3.46 4.73
N GLN A 120 -8.87 -4.21 4.12
CA GLN A 120 -10.32 -4.06 4.38
C GLN A 120 -10.73 -4.48 5.80
N MET A 121 -9.94 -5.33 6.44
CA MET A 121 -10.28 -5.99 7.71
C MET A 121 -9.40 -5.51 8.87
N PRO A 122 -9.75 -4.43 9.58
CA PRO A 122 -9.35 -4.30 10.97
C PRO A 122 -10.21 -5.26 11.78
N ARG A 123 -9.71 -6.48 12.04
CA ARG A 123 -10.42 -7.44 12.89
C ARG A 123 -10.29 -6.99 14.35
N ARG A 124 -11.46 -6.78 14.95
CA ARG A 124 -11.75 -6.52 16.37
C ARG A 124 -10.76 -7.19 17.34
N THR A 125 -10.27 -6.39 18.29
CA THR A 125 -10.18 -6.78 19.71
C THR A 125 -10.91 -5.72 20.51
#